data_AF-A0A847C4J9-F1
#
_entry.id   AF-A0A847C4J9-F1
#
_cell.length_a   1.000
_cell.length_b   1.000
_cell.length_c   1.000
_cell.angle_alpha   90.00
_cell.angle_beta   90.00
_cell.angle_gamma   90.00
#
_symmetry.space_group_name_H-M   'P 1'
#
loop_
_entity.id
_entity.type
_entity.pdbx_description
1 polymer ?
#
loop_
_entity_poly.entity_id
_entity_poly.type
_entity_poly.pdbx_seq_one_letter_code
_entity_poly.pdbx_strand_id
1 'polypeptide(L)'
;MKKAIFILILVALMLQLSACASVFNKDYISVKDIVDTPKEIEADKFMQANNYLELKLAITRLITEHAEGGSIDLRTYSGDINRDIAAACREVSTNSLLGAYSVDYISYDLDRIVAYYDATIFISYKKTAEEVSDIISVATAGGVKEELSRALLGLTPHVVIMANNSALDERGIEKLIKEQYLKEPLILIKQPKADITVYSGSGNSRIYEMTFDYGGAAAKIIGMQKTLAEKAKKAASEVLALEDRARAQGLLNYLISACAYEKDGPKTAWSALIDGKADSEGIALAFKALCDEAMLECVVVEGRYNKQQHYWNIVKIGGTYVHADIARVAEKGAGPFLVPDTAMRNEYWWDYQDYPTSDSK
;
A
#
# COMPACT_ATOMS: atom_id res chain seq x y z
N MET A 1 41.17 -58.09 23.35
CA MET A 1 40.14 -57.11 23.75
C MET A 1 40.66 -55.97 24.63
N LYS A 2 41.54 -56.20 25.63
CA LYS A 2 42.06 -55.13 26.51
C LYS A 2 42.99 -54.10 25.84
N LYS A 3 43.72 -54.47 24.77
CA LYS A 3 44.64 -53.54 24.04
C LYS A 3 43.91 -52.54 23.12
N ALA A 4 42.77 -52.93 22.54
CA ALA A 4 41.99 -52.05 21.66
C ALA A 4 41.23 -50.97 22.43
N ILE A 5 40.75 -51.30 23.64
CA ILE A 5 40.07 -50.35 24.53
C ILE A 5 41.06 -49.30 25.06
N PHE A 6 42.31 -49.69 25.34
CA PHE A 6 43.34 -48.75 25.78
C PHE A 6 43.71 -47.72 24.69
N ILE A 7 43.73 -48.14 23.42
CA ILE A 7 44.01 -47.25 22.29
C ILE A 7 42.84 -46.28 22.05
N LEU A 8 41.59 -46.74 22.18
CA LEU A 8 40.42 -45.86 22.07
C LEU A 8 40.34 -44.82 23.19
N ILE A 9 40.70 -45.19 24.42
CA ILE A 9 40.73 -44.25 25.56
C ILE A 9 41.87 -43.24 25.39
N LEU A 10 43.03 -43.65 24.86
CA LEU A 10 44.15 -42.74 24.60
C LEU A 10 43.85 -41.72 23.49
N VAL A 11 43.12 -42.14 22.44
CA VAL A 11 42.69 -41.25 21.35
C VAL A 11 41.60 -40.27 21.81
N ALA A 12 40.68 -40.71 22.68
CA ALA A 12 39.68 -39.83 23.28
C ALA A 12 40.28 -38.79 24.24
N LEU A 13 41.35 -39.13 24.97
CA LEU A 13 42.09 -38.18 25.83
C LEU A 13 42.90 -37.16 25.01
N MET A 14 43.44 -37.56 23.86
CA MET A 14 44.22 -36.67 22.97
C MET A 14 43.34 -35.64 22.25
N LEU A 15 42.05 -35.93 22.03
CA LEU A 15 41.08 -35.01 21.41
C LEU A 15 40.54 -33.95 22.38
N GLN A 16 40.79 -34.06 23.69
CA GLN A 16 40.42 -33.06 24.69
C GLN A 16 41.53 -32.03 24.96
N LEU A 17 42.74 -32.21 24.39
CA LEU A 17 43.89 -31.31 24.58
C LEU A 17 44.00 -30.21 23.51
N SER A 18 43.14 -30.21 22.49
CA SER A 18 43.08 -29.15 21.46
C SER A 18 42.14 -27.99 21.80
N ALA A 19 41.53 -27.96 22.99
CA ALA A 19 40.56 -26.94 23.38
C ALA A 19 41.15 -25.74 24.16
N CYS A 20 42.46 -25.62 24.32
CA CYS A 20 43.10 -24.50 25.04
C CYS A 20 43.96 -23.59 24.16
N ALA A 21 43.73 -23.54 22.84
CA ALA A 21 44.46 -22.63 21.96
C ALA A 21 43.91 -21.18 21.94
N SER A 22 42.76 -20.88 22.57
CA SER A 22 42.14 -19.55 22.51
C SER A 22 42.29 -18.69 23.77
N VAL A 23 42.98 -19.15 24.81
CA VAL A 23 43.10 -18.42 26.09
C VAL A 23 44.32 -17.48 26.13
N PHE A 24 45.16 -17.49 25.09
CA PHE A 24 46.33 -16.60 24.98
C PHE A 24 46.40 -15.84 23.64
N ASN A 25 45.26 -15.63 22.97
CA ASN A 25 45.18 -14.52 22.02
C ASN A 25 45.05 -13.23 22.83
N LYS A 26 46.20 -12.66 23.19
CA LYS A 26 46.26 -11.24 23.54
C LYS A 26 45.98 -10.47 22.25
N ASP A 27 44.71 -10.22 21.99
CA ASP A 27 44.32 -9.17 21.05
C ASP A 27 44.85 -7.87 21.65
N TYR A 28 45.98 -7.42 21.11
CA TYR A 28 46.48 -6.08 21.38
C TYR A 28 45.43 -5.11 20.82
N ILE A 29 44.61 -4.55 21.70
CA ILE A 29 43.89 -3.32 21.40
C ILE A 29 44.95 -2.23 21.31
N SER A 30 45.50 -2.05 20.11
CA SER A 30 46.16 -0.81 19.74
C SER A 30 45.07 0.24 19.67
N VAL A 31 44.84 0.96 20.77
CA VAL A 31 44.17 2.24 20.72
C VAL A 31 45.10 3.16 19.95
N LYS A 32 44.91 3.24 18.63
CA LYS A 32 45.32 4.43 17.90
C LYS A 32 44.43 5.54 18.43
N ASP A 33 45.04 6.57 19.02
CA ASP A 33 44.36 7.84 19.18
C ASP A 33 43.66 8.15 17.85
N ILE A 34 42.38 8.46 17.91
CA ILE A 34 41.66 9.02 16.76
C ILE A 34 42.32 10.39 16.55
N VAL A 35 43.39 10.39 15.77
CA VAL A 35 43.74 11.57 15.00
C VAL A 35 42.60 11.68 14.01
N ASP A 36 41.77 12.71 14.17
CA ASP A 36 40.90 13.23 13.12
C ASP A 36 41.78 13.52 11.91
N THR A 37 42.03 12.47 11.14
CA THR A 37 42.59 12.57 9.82
C THR A 37 41.34 12.60 8.96
N PRO A 38 41.04 13.72 8.28
CA PRO A 38 39.96 13.75 7.31
C PRO A 38 40.16 12.54 6.41
N LYS A 39 39.12 11.70 6.25
CA LYS A 39 39.12 10.72 5.17
C LYS A 39 39.45 11.51 3.90
N GLU A 40 40.64 11.30 3.34
CA GLU A 40 40.91 11.69 1.97
C GLU A 40 39.86 10.98 1.13
N ILE A 41 38.88 11.77 0.67
CA ILE A 41 37.92 11.37 -0.34
C ILE A 41 38.79 10.96 -1.54
N GLU A 42 38.79 9.68 -1.89
CA GLU A 42 39.47 9.20 -3.10
C GLU A 42 39.05 10.11 -4.26
N ALA A 43 40.05 10.73 -4.89
CA ALA A 43 39.91 11.78 -5.89
C ALA A 43 39.41 11.26 -7.25
N ASP A 44 38.35 10.46 -7.27
CA ASP A 44 37.74 9.95 -8.49
C ASP A 44 36.27 10.39 -8.57
N LYS A 45 36.05 11.40 -9.42
CA LYS A 45 34.81 12.12 -9.78
C LYS A 45 34.31 13.18 -8.80
N PHE A 46 35.00 14.32 -8.75
CA PHE A 46 34.32 15.58 -8.43
C PHE A 46 33.19 15.79 -9.44
N MET A 47 31.95 15.90 -8.95
CA MET A 47 30.86 16.39 -9.79
C MET A 47 31.11 17.87 -10.04
N GLN A 48 31.33 18.26 -11.29
CA GLN A 48 31.50 19.68 -11.63
C GLN A 48 30.14 20.34 -11.82
N ALA A 49 29.98 21.55 -11.30
CA ALA A 49 28.81 22.38 -11.57
C ALA A 49 29.22 23.79 -12.00
N ASN A 50 28.78 24.20 -13.18
CA ASN A 50 29.09 25.49 -13.78
C ASN A 50 27.99 26.55 -13.56
N ASN A 51 26.80 26.13 -13.14
CA ASN A 51 25.64 26.99 -12.97
C ASN A 51 24.62 26.36 -12.01
N TYR A 52 23.57 27.11 -11.66
CA TYR A 52 22.53 26.68 -10.70
C TYR A 52 21.86 25.35 -11.07
N LEU A 53 21.63 25.11 -12.37
CA LEU A 53 20.99 23.88 -12.83
C LEU A 53 21.91 22.67 -12.62
N GLU A 54 23.18 22.78 -12.97
CA GLU A 54 24.17 21.71 -12.77
C GLU A 54 24.41 21.43 -11.29
N LEU A 55 24.40 22.46 -10.44
CA LEU A 55 24.47 22.29 -8.98
C LEU A 55 23.30 21.47 -8.44
N LYS A 56 22.06 21.78 -8.88
CA LYS A 56 20.89 20.98 -8.51
C LYS A 56 20.97 19.55 -9.01
N LEU A 57 21.44 19.32 -10.24
CA LEU A 57 21.61 17.98 -10.80
C LEU A 57 22.65 17.17 -10.03
N ALA A 58 23.77 17.79 -9.63
CA ALA A 58 24.80 17.15 -8.81
C ALA A 58 24.25 16.71 -7.44
N ILE A 59 23.51 17.60 -6.74
CA ILE A 59 22.88 17.25 -5.45
C ILE A 59 21.80 16.17 -5.64
N THR A 60 20.98 16.27 -6.70
CA THR A 60 19.96 15.25 -7.01
C THR A 60 20.58 13.89 -7.31
N ARG A 61 21.76 13.86 -7.92
CA ARG A 61 22.51 12.62 -8.18
C ARG A 61 22.96 11.97 -6.88
N LEU A 62 23.52 12.73 -5.93
CA LEU A 62 23.87 12.20 -4.60
C LEU A 62 22.65 11.55 -3.93
N ILE A 63 21.48 12.17 -4.03
CA ILE A 63 20.23 11.62 -3.48
C ILE A 63 19.81 10.34 -4.19
N THR A 64 19.87 10.32 -5.52
CA THR A 64 19.54 9.14 -6.33
C THR A 64 20.45 7.96 -6.02
N GLU A 65 21.73 8.22 -5.75
CA GLU A 65 22.73 7.21 -5.38
C GLU A 65 22.68 6.85 -3.88
N HIS A 66 21.79 7.48 -3.09
CA HIS A 66 21.71 7.38 -1.63
C HIS A 66 23.06 7.63 -0.93
N ALA A 67 23.83 8.62 -1.42
CA ALA A 67 25.13 8.98 -0.87
C ALA A 67 24.98 9.92 0.33
N GLU A 68 25.68 9.64 1.43
CA GLU A 68 25.71 10.50 2.64
C GLU A 68 26.37 11.86 2.40
N GLY A 69 27.08 12.02 1.29
CA GLY A 69 27.71 13.27 0.92
C GLY A 69 28.59 13.16 -0.32
N GLY A 70 29.14 14.29 -0.76
CA GLY A 70 30.04 14.35 -1.89
C GLY A 70 30.56 15.75 -2.16
N SER A 71 31.71 15.83 -2.84
CA SER A 71 32.34 17.11 -3.19
C SER A 71 31.95 17.54 -4.61
N ILE A 72 31.59 18.83 -4.74
CA ILE A 72 31.20 19.47 -5.99
C ILE A 72 32.24 20.55 -6.34
N ASP A 73 32.86 20.42 -7.51
CA ASP A 73 33.80 21.41 -8.05
C ASP A 73 33.02 22.60 -8.62
N LEU A 74 33.27 23.79 -8.05
CA LEU A 74 32.61 25.05 -8.41
C LEU A 74 33.59 26.08 -9.01
N ARG A 75 34.76 25.65 -9.50
CA ARG A 75 35.80 26.52 -10.10
C ARG A 75 35.29 27.44 -11.19
N THR A 76 34.38 26.92 -11.99
CA THR A 76 33.83 27.55 -13.20
C THR A 76 32.38 28.01 -12.98
N TYR A 77 31.92 28.07 -11.73
CA TYR A 77 30.54 28.40 -11.42
C TYR A 77 30.24 29.87 -11.73
N SER A 78 29.22 30.08 -12.56
CA SER A 78 28.66 31.40 -12.83
C SER A 78 27.45 31.66 -11.92
N GLY A 79 27.54 32.65 -11.03
CA GLY A 79 26.43 33.06 -10.16
C GLY A 79 26.87 33.43 -8.75
N ASP A 80 25.89 33.59 -7.85
CA ASP A 80 26.13 33.85 -6.42
C ASP A 80 26.11 32.52 -5.66
N ILE A 81 27.28 31.87 -5.56
CA ILE A 81 27.44 30.53 -4.97
C ILE A 81 26.83 30.45 -3.56
N ASN A 82 27.05 31.47 -2.71
CA ASN A 82 26.58 31.46 -1.33
C ASN A 82 25.06 31.39 -1.24
N ARG A 83 24.37 32.12 -2.13
CA ARG A 83 22.91 32.11 -2.20
C ARG A 83 22.39 30.85 -2.88
N ASP A 84 23.04 30.47 -3.98
CA ASP A 84 22.59 29.42 -4.88
C ASP A 84 22.71 28.03 -4.25
N ILE A 85 23.79 27.73 -3.53
CA ILE A 85 23.95 26.42 -2.89
C ILE A 85 22.89 26.17 -1.82
N ALA A 86 22.59 27.19 -1.01
CA ALA A 86 21.55 27.11 0.01
C ALA A 86 20.17 26.93 -0.63
N ALA A 87 19.90 27.63 -1.73
CA ALA A 87 18.65 27.49 -2.48
C ALA A 87 18.54 26.11 -3.13
N ALA A 88 19.61 25.60 -3.75
CA ALA A 88 19.65 24.31 -4.41
C ALA A 88 19.45 23.17 -3.40
N CYS A 89 20.13 23.18 -2.26
CA CYS A 89 19.94 22.19 -1.19
C CYS A 89 18.48 22.13 -0.74
N ARG A 90 17.88 23.29 -0.44
CA ARG A 90 16.47 23.37 -0.06
C ARG A 90 15.57 22.83 -1.17
N GLU A 91 15.70 23.37 -2.38
CA GLU A 91 14.81 23.03 -3.49
C GLU A 91 14.89 21.53 -3.84
N VAL A 92 16.08 20.93 -3.82
CA VAL A 92 16.23 19.49 -4.07
C VAL A 92 15.59 18.69 -2.92
N SER A 93 15.79 19.08 -1.65
CA SER A 93 15.18 18.38 -0.52
C SER A 93 13.65 18.51 -0.44
N THR A 94 13.05 19.59 -0.99
CA THR A 94 11.59 19.83 -0.87
C THR A 94 10.80 19.60 -2.15
N ASN A 95 11.38 19.91 -3.32
CA ASN A 95 10.66 19.93 -4.60
C ASN A 95 11.08 18.78 -5.53
N SER A 96 12.13 18.02 -5.19
CA SER A 96 12.39 16.75 -5.86
C SER A 96 11.59 15.64 -5.16
N LEU A 97 11.09 14.67 -5.94
CA LEU A 97 10.31 13.55 -5.40
C LEU A 97 11.11 12.75 -4.37
N LEU A 98 12.27 12.26 -4.78
CA LEU A 98 13.12 11.44 -3.91
C LEU A 98 13.66 12.26 -2.74
N GLY A 99 13.98 13.55 -2.94
CA GLY A 99 14.40 14.42 -1.84
C GLY A 99 13.30 14.57 -0.79
N ALA A 100 12.09 14.95 -1.19
CA ALA A 100 10.97 15.14 -0.27
C ALA A 100 10.61 13.86 0.50
N TYR A 101 10.70 12.71 -0.17
CA TYR A 101 10.43 11.41 0.42
C TYR A 101 11.55 10.91 1.37
N SER A 102 12.82 10.97 0.95
CA SER A 102 13.91 10.27 1.63
C SER A 102 14.84 11.14 2.48
N VAL A 103 14.93 12.45 2.18
CA VAL A 103 15.88 13.35 2.84
C VAL A 103 15.23 13.99 4.07
N ASP A 104 16.01 14.06 5.15
CA ASP A 104 15.69 14.82 6.36
C ASP A 104 16.22 16.25 6.23
N TYR A 105 17.53 16.40 6.03
CA TYR A 105 18.16 17.68 5.75
C TYR A 105 19.44 17.53 4.92
N ILE A 106 19.85 18.63 4.28
CA ILE A 106 21.11 18.76 3.55
C ILE A 106 21.89 19.91 4.15
N SER A 107 23.14 19.67 4.52
CA SER A 107 24.10 20.70 4.93
C SER A 107 25.28 20.73 3.96
N TYR A 108 26.04 21.81 3.99
CA TYR A 108 27.19 21.98 3.11
C TYR A 108 28.28 22.81 3.78
N ASP A 109 29.53 22.51 3.40
CA ASP A 109 30.69 23.34 3.70
C ASP A 109 31.23 23.93 2.39
N LEU A 110 31.55 25.23 2.41
CA LEU A 110 32.14 25.94 1.27
C LEU A 110 33.59 26.28 1.59
N ASP A 111 34.51 25.61 0.90
CA ASP A 111 35.93 25.84 1.01
C ASP A 111 36.39 26.78 -0.10
N ARG A 112 36.95 27.92 0.29
CA ARG A 112 37.58 28.84 -0.67
C ARG A 112 39.03 28.45 -0.89
N ILE A 113 39.32 27.83 -2.03
CA ILE A 113 40.68 27.51 -2.45
C ILE A 113 41.18 28.64 -3.37
N VAL A 114 41.89 29.60 -2.77
CA VAL A 114 42.48 30.76 -3.47
C VAL A 114 41.41 31.62 -4.17
N ALA A 115 41.18 31.38 -5.47
CA ALA A 115 40.32 32.18 -6.33
C ALA A 115 38.97 31.52 -6.64
N TYR A 116 38.73 30.30 -6.19
CA TYR A 116 37.50 29.55 -6.42
C TYR A 116 36.96 28.92 -5.15
N TYR A 117 35.75 28.37 -5.25
CA TYR A 117 35.10 27.59 -4.20
C TYR A 117 35.02 26.12 -4.61
N ASP A 118 35.16 25.24 -3.63
CA ASP A 118 34.69 23.86 -3.68
C ASP A 118 33.62 23.69 -2.59
N ALA A 119 32.61 22.86 -2.85
CA ALA A 119 31.56 22.58 -1.88
C ALA A 119 31.58 21.11 -1.48
N THR A 120 31.50 20.83 -0.19
CA THR A 120 31.23 19.48 0.32
C THR A 120 29.80 19.43 0.81
N ILE A 121 28.99 18.55 0.21
CA ILE A 121 27.60 18.34 0.58
C ILE A 121 27.52 17.16 1.55
N PHE A 122 26.68 17.30 2.58
CA PHE A 122 26.32 16.25 3.52
C PHE A 122 24.81 16.07 3.53
N ILE A 123 24.35 14.83 3.45
CA ILE A 123 22.93 14.48 3.34
C ILE A 123 22.56 13.56 4.50
N SER A 124 21.57 13.98 5.28
CA SER A 124 20.93 13.14 6.29
C SER A 124 19.63 12.59 5.73
N TYR A 125 19.44 11.28 5.81
CA TYR A 125 18.25 10.60 5.33
C TYR A 125 17.34 10.16 6.47
N LYS A 126 16.03 10.33 6.27
CA LYS A 126 14.99 9.74 7.13
C LYS A 126 14.51 8.38 6.63
N LYS A 127 14.96 7.95 5.44
CA LYS A 127 14.69 6.65 4.83
C LYS A 127 16.01 5.94 4.51
N THR A 128 16.08 4.65 4.79
CA THR A 128 17.22 3.80 4.47
C THR A 128 17.38 3.60 2.95
N ALA A 129 18.56 3.18 2.52
CA ALA A 129 18.80 2.86 1.10
C ALA A 129 17.90 1.71 0.61
N GLU A 130 17.63 0.73 1.47
CA GLU A 130 16.73 -0.39 1.19
C GLU A 130 15.29 0.10 0.95
N GLU A 131 14.74 0.92 1.85
CA GLU A 131 13.40 1.53 1.67
C GLU A 131 13.28 2.34 0.38
N VAL A 132 14.34 3.05 -0.02
CA VAL A 132 14.35 3.81 -1.28
C VAL A 132 14.45 2.89 -2.50
N SER A 133 15.20 1.79 -2.41
CA SER A 133 15.30 0.81 -3.50
C SER A 133 14.03 -0.02 -3.68
N ASP A 134 13.24 -0.19 -2.61
CA ASP A 134 11.99 -0.94 -2.60
C ASP A 134 10.80 -0.15 -3.18
N ILE A 135 10.99 1.13 -3.54
CA ILE A 135 9.96 1.95 -4.17
C ILE A 135 9.50 1.31 -5.48
N ILE A 136 8.21 1.00 -5.57
CA ILE A 136 7.62 0.41 -6.77
C ILE A 136 7.42 1.49 -7.83
N SER A 137 8.12 1.38 -8.95
CA SER A 137 8.03 2.36 -10.05
C SER A 137 6.97 1.98 -11.08
N VAL A 138 6.03 2.89 -11.34
CA VAL A 138 4.96 2.71 -12.33
C VAL A 138 4.88 3.89 -13.31
N ALA A 139 4.43 3.62 -14.53
CA ALA A 139 4.37 4.65 -15.56
C ALA A 139 3.19 5.62 -15.37
N THR A 140 2.05 5.14 -14.89
CA THR A 140 0.77 5.88 -14.91
C THR A 140 -0.05 5.68 -13.64
N ALA A 141 -1.09 6.50 -13.47
CA ALA A 141 -2.12 6.31 -12.44
C ALA A 141 -2.80 4.92 -12.49
N GLY A 142 -2.91 4.30 -13.67
CA GLY A 142 -3.42 2.92 -13.79
C GLY A 142 -2.52 1.91 -13.07
N GLY A 143 -1.20 2.05 -13.21
CA GLY A 143 -0.24 1.23 -12.47
C GLY A 143 -0.33 1.42 -10.96
N VAL A 144 -0.61 2.65 -10.49
CA VAL A 144 -0.86 2.90 -9.06
C VAL A 144 -2.06 2.09 -8.57
N LYS A 145 -3.16 2.06 -9.34
CA LYS A 145 -4.36 1.28 -9.00
C LYS A 145 -4.06 -0.22 -8.92
N GLU A 146 -3.28 -0.76 -9.85
CA GLU A 146 -2.91 -2.18 -9.88
C GLU A 146 -2.04 -2.59 -8.69
N GLU A 147 -1.00 -1.80 -8.39
CA GLU A 147 -0.10 -2.06 -7.27
C GLU A 147 -0.80 -1.88 -5.91
N LEU A 148 -1.66 -0.87 -5.78
CA LEU A 148 -2.52 -0.71 -4.61
C LEU A 148 -3.46 -1.90 -4.43
N SER A 149 -4.10 -2.37 -5.51
CA SER A 149 -4.95 -3.56 -5.48
C SER A 149 -4.17 -4.79 -4.99
N ARG A 150 -2.97 -5.00 -5.53
CA ARG A 150 -2.09 -6.10 -5.11
C ARG A 150 -1.71 -6.01 -3.63
N ALA A 151 -1.33 -4.83 -3.14
CA ALA A 151 -0.98 -4.61 -1.74
C ALA A 151 -2.17 -4.89 -0.82
N LEU A 152 -3.36 -4.39 -1.17
CA LEU A 152 -4.58 -4.61 -0.38
C LEU A 152 -4.99 -6.09 -0.35
N LEU A 153 -4.95 -6.78 -1.48
CA LEU A 153 -5.29 -8.20 -1.56
C LEU A 153 -4.26 -9.09 -0.86
N GLY A 154 -2.99 -8.67 -0.85
CA GLY A 154 -1.91 -9.33 -0.11
C GLY A 154 -1.89 -9.02 1.39
N LEU A 155 -2.77 -8.13 1.88
CA LEU A 155 -2.73 -7.59 3.25
C LEU A 155 -1.38 -6.96 3.62
N THR A 156 -0.70 -6.35 2.65
CA THR A 156 0.61 -5.69 2.85
C THR A 156 0.41 -4.43 3.68
N PRO A 157 1.07 -4.27 4.85
CA PRO A 157 0.80 -3.17 5.77
C PRO A 157 1.41 -1.82 5.34
N HIS A 158 2.43 -1.83 4.49
CA HIS A 158 3.11 -0.62 4.02
C HIS A 158 3.55 -0.79 2.57
N VAL A 159 3.33 0.23 1.76
CA VAL A 159 3.74 0.25 0.35
C VAL A 159 4.09 1.65 -0.10
N VAL A 160 5.11 1.75 -0.95
CA VAL A 160 5.55 3.02 -1.55
C VAL A 160 5.58 2.87 -3.06
N ILE A 161 4.82 3.72 -3.76
CA ILE A 161 4.68 3.67 -5.22
C ILE A 161 5.12 5.00 -5.81
N MET A 162 6.09 4.99 -6.71
CA MET A 162 6.45 6.14 -7.53
C MET A 162 5.78 6.05 -8.89
N ALA A 163 4.92 7.03 -9.20
CA ALA A 163 4.28 7.14 -10.50
C ALA A 163 4.92 8.28 -11.31
N ASN A 164 5.29 7.99 -12.56
CA ASN A 164 5.87 9.00 -13.46
C ASN A 164 4.82 9.99 -14.00
N ASN A 165 3.55 9.59 -14.08
CA ASN A 165 2.47 10.44 -14.52
C ASN A 165 1.16 10.08 -13.82
N SER A 166 0.88 10.77 -12.73
CA SER A 166 -0.36 10.62 -11.96
C SER A 166 -0.75 11.95 -11.32
N ALA A 167 -2.03 12.29 -11.44
CA ALA A 167 -2.63 13.44 -10.80
C ALA A 167 -3.48 13.06 -9.57
N LEU A 168 -3.40 11.80 -9.11
CA LEU A 168 -4.13 11.35 -7.92
C LEU A 168 -3.60 12.08 -6.69
N ASP A 169 -4.53 12.69 -5.95
CA ASP A 169 -4.32 13.20 -4.60
C ASP A 169 -4.67 12.12 -3.56
N GLU A 170 -4.55 12.44 -2.28
CA GLU A 170 -4.85 11.53 -1.16
C GLU A 170 -6.29 10.99 -1.25
N ARG A 171 -7.26 11.85 -1.56
CA ARG A 171 -8.67 11.48 -1.73
C ARG A 171 -8.89 10.53 -2.90
N GLY A 172 -8.13 10.70 -3.99
CA GLY A 172 -8.12 9.77 -5.11
C GLY A 172 -7.67 8.37 -4.69
N ILE A 173 -6.62 8.28 -3.86
CA ILE A 173 -6.14 7.01 -3.30
C ILE A 173 -7.17 6.41 -2.32
N GLU A 174 -7.77 7.22 -1.44
CA GLU A 174 -8.87 6.78 -0.56
C GLU A 174 -10.05 6.19 -1.34
N LYS A 175 -10.44 6.83 -2.45
CA LYS A 175 -11.48 6.29 -3.35
C LYS A 175 -11.08 4.92 -3.89
N LEU A 176 -9.84 4.75 -4.36
CA LEU A 176 -9.36 3.46 -4.87
C LEU A 176 -9.33 2.36 -3.81
N ILE A 177 -8.93 2.68 -2.57
CA ILE A 177 -8.99 1.74 -1.44
C ILE A 177 -10.43 1.30 -1.19
N LYS A 178 -11.36 2.26 -1.18
CA LYS A 178 -12.79 1.99 -0.98
C LYS A 178 -13.36 1.13 -2.11
N GLU A 179 -13.05 1.45 -3.37
CA GLU A 179 -13.44 0.64 -4.54
C GLU A 179 -12.99 -0.81 -4.39
N GLN A 180 -11.73 -1.02 -3.97
CA GLN A 180 -11.18 -2.37 -3.76
C GLN A 180 -11.88 -3.10 -2.61
N TYR A 181 -12.17 -2.41 -1.50
CA TYR A 181 -12.93 -2.97 -0.38
C TYR A 181 -14.33 -3.43 -0.81
N LEU A 182 -15.06 -2.60 -1.56
CA LEU A 182 -16.40 -2.93 -2.05
C LEU A 182 -16.40 -4.08 -3.06
N LYS A 183 -15.29 -4.24 -3.81
CA LYS A 183 -15.12 -5.31 -4.79
C LYS A 183 -14.81 -6.66 -4.17
N GLU A 184 -14.01 -6.70 -3.11
CA GLU A 184 -13.42 -7.93 -2.54
C GLU A 184 -13.79 -8.17 -1.06
N PRO A 185 -15.09 -8.26 -0.70
CA PRO A 185 -15.54 -8.37 0.69
C PRO A 185 -15.10 -9.66 1.40
N LEU A 186 -14.72 -10.71 0.67
CA LEU A 186 -14.19 -11.96 1.23
C LEU A 186 -12.73 -11.84 1.67
N ILE A 187 -11.97 -10.91 1.08
CA ILE A 187 -10.56 -10.67 1.40
C ILE A 187 -10.48 -9.49 2.37
N LEU A 188 -11.08 -8.36 2.03
CA LEU A 188 -11.08 -7.17 2.87
C LEU A 188 -12.30 -7.19 3.80
N ILE A 189 -12.19 -7.90 4.92
CA ILE A 189 -13.29 -8.09 5.89
C ILE A 189 -13.82 -6.76 6.46
N LYS A 190 -12.93 -5.78 6.59
CA LYS A 190 -13.20 -4.43 7.04
C LYS A 190 -12.45 -3.47 6.12
N GLN A 191 -13.03 -2.31 5.83
CA GLN A 191 -12.33 -1.27 5.12
C GLN A 191 -11.06 -0.90 5.90
N PRO A 192 -9.86 -1.06 5.30
CA PRO A 192 -8.62 -0.71 5.99
C PRO A 192 -8.59 0.80 6.23
N LYS A 193 -8.12 1.19 7.41
CA LYS A 193 -7.72 2.59 7.62
C LYS A 193 -6.38 2.79 6.94
N ALA A 194 -6.23 3.88 6.21
CA ALA A 194 -5.00 4.17 5.49
C ALA A 194 -4.47 5.54 5.90
N ASP A 195 -3.18 5.57 6.25
CA ASP A 195 -2.41 6.81 6.35
C ASP A 195 -1.69 6.98 5.01
N ILE A 196 -2.07 8.03 4.28
CA ILE A 196 -1.60 8.29 2.91
C ILE A 196 -0.80 9.58 2.92
N THR A 197 0.42 9.53 2.40
CA THR A 197 1.24 10.72 2.15
C THR A 197 1.60 10.80 0.68
N VAL A 198 1.33 11.93 0.05
CA VAL A 198 1.63 12.16 -1.37
C VAL A 198 2.74 13.19 -1.53
N TYR A 199 3.87 12.74 -2.02
CA TYR A 199 5.00 13.61 -2.36
C TYR A 199 4.89 14.05 -3.82
N SER A 200 4.96 15.37 -4.04
CA SER A 200 4.84 15.98 -5.35
C SER A 200 6.18 16.52 -5.82
N GLY A 201 6.62 16.10 -7.00
CA GLY A 201 7.78 16.70 -7.66
C GLY A 201 7.39 17.70 -8.74
N SER A 202 8.37 18.10 -9.54
CA SER A 202 8.13 18.83 -10.78
C SER A 202 7.24 18.02 -11.74
N GLY A 203 6.12 18.60 -12.18
CA GLY A 203 5.18 17.97 -13.11
C GLY A 203 4.21 17.00 -12.43
N ASN A 204 3.85 15.93 -13.16
CA ASN A 204 2.84 14.94 -12.73
C ASN A 204 3.44 13.70 -12.06
N SER A 205 4.73 13.70 -11.75
CA SER A 205 5.32 12.58 -11.02
C SER A 205 4.97 12.68 -9.54
N ARG A 206 4.64 11.55 -8.91
CA ARG A 206 4.22 11.46 -7.50
C ARG A 206 4.83 10.24 -6.82
N ILE A 207 5.12 10.34 -5.53
CA ILE A 207 5.36 9.18 -4.67
C ILE A 207 4.18 9.08 -3.70
N TYR A 208 3.57 7.90 -3.64
CA TYR A 208 2.49 7.54 -2.73
C TYR A 208 3.05 6.63 -1.65
N GLU A 209 3.19 7.13 -0.44
CA GLU A 209 3.50 6.30 0.74
C GLU A 209 2.19 6.00 1.46
N MET A 210 1.91 4.71 1.67
CA MET A 210 0.65 4.25 2.25
C MET A 210 0.93 3.23 3.34
N THR A 211 0.31 3.43 4.50
CA THR A 211 0.29 2.47 5.59
C THR A 211 -1.15 2.04 5.86
N PHE A 212 -1.40 0.73 6.01
CA PHE A 212 -2.74 0.16 6.17
C PHE A 212 -2.91 -0.51 7.54
N ASP A 213 -4.00 -0.16 8.23
CA ASP A 213 -4.52 -0.88 9.39
C ASP A 213 -5.77 -1.68 8.99
N TYR A 214 -5.60 -3.00 8.90
CA TYR A 214 -6.65 -3.96 8.59
C TYR A 214 -7.51 -4.37 9.81
N GLY A 215 -7.26 -3.79 11.00
CA GLY A 215 -8.08 -4.00 12.19
C GLY A 215 -7.71 -5.22 13.03
N GLY A 216 -6.50 -5.77 12.88
CA GLY A 216 -6.01 -6.87 13.70
C GLY A 216 -4.76 -7.54 13.15
N ALA A 217 -4.24 -8.53 13.87
CA ALA A 217 -3.11 -9.33 13.42
C ALA A 217 -3.46 -10.16 12.18
N ALA A 218 -2.50 -10.30 11.25
CA ALA A 218 -2.69 -11.01 9.97
C ALA A 218 -3.29 -12.42 10.15
N ALA A 219 -2.80 -13.21 11.11
CA ALA A 219 -3.32 -14.54 11.39
C ALA A 219 -4.82 -14.56 11.77
N LYS A 220 -5.29 -13.55 12.52
CA LYS A 220 -6.70 -13.41 12.86
C LYS A 220 -7.53 -13.07 11.62
N ILE A 221 -7.04 -12.14 10.80
CA ILE A 221 -7.71 -11.72 9.57
C ILE A 221 -7.84 -12.91 8.61
N ILE A 222 -6.76 -13.68 8.41
CA ILE A 222 -6.77 -14.89 7.57
C ILE A 222 -7.79 -15.91 8.09
N GLY A 223 -7.87 -16.10 9.42
CA GLY A 223 -8.90 -16.93 10.04
C GLY A 223 -10.31 -16.45 9.73
N MET A 224 -10.56 -15.14 9.84
CA MET A 224 -11.85 -14.53 9.51
C MET A 224 -12.20 -14.67 8.03
N GLN A 225 -11.25 -14.42 7.11
CA GLN A 225 -11.41 -14.63 5.67
C GLN A 225 -11.86 -16.06 5.37
N LYS A 226 -11.18 -17.05 5.96
CA LYS A 226 -11.53 -18.46 5.78
C LYS A 226 -12.95 -18.77 6.26
N THR A 227 -13.31 -18.35 7.47
CA THR A 227 -14.66 -18.59 8.01
C THR A 227 -15.75 -17.92 7.18
N LEU A 228 -15.52 -16.67 6.75
CA LEU A 228 -16.48 -15.94 5.93
C LEU A 228 -16.65 -16.61 4.56
N ALA A 229 -15.56 -16.96 3.90
CA ALA A 229 -15.58 -17.66 2.61
C ALA A 229 -16.27 -19.02 2.71
N GLU A 230 -15.99 -19.82 3.74
CA GLU A 230 -16.67 -21.11 3.97
C GLU A 230 -18.19 -20.93 4.17
N LYS A 231 -18.61 -19.92 4.93
CA LYS A 231 -20.02 -19.60 5.15
C LYS A 231 -20.71 -19.17 3.84
N ALA A 232 -20.09 -18.28 3.08
CA ALA A 232 -20.62 -17.80 1.80
C ALA A 232 -20.71 -18.94 0.78
N LYS A 233 -19.64 -19.72 0.63
CA LYS A 233 -19.57 -20.88 -0.28
C LYS A 233 -20.64 -21.92 0.02
N LYS A 234 -20.86 -22.23 1.31
CA LYS A 234 -21.91 -23.17 1.71
C LYS A 234 -23.29 -22.69 1.26
N ALA A 235 -23.62 -21.43 1.53
CA ALA A 235 -24.90 -20.85 1.14
C ALA A 235 -25.06 -20.79 -0.40
N ALA A 236 -24.02 -20.39 -1.12
CA ALA A 236 -24.02 -20.35 -2.57
C ALA A 236 -24.20 -21.75 -3.19
N SER A 237 -23.61 -22.79 -2.60
CA SER A 237 -23.67 -24.15 -3.14
C SER A 237 -25.10 -24.72 -3.25
N GLU A 238 -26.02 -24.27 -2.41
CA GLU A 238 -27.43 -24.69 -2.43
C GLU A 238 -28.19 -24.16 -3.65
N VAL A 239 -27.68 -23.10 -4.30
CA VAL A 239 -28.34 -22.41 -5.41
C VAL A 239 -27.58 -22.51 -6.74
N LEU A 240 -26.36 -23.07 -6.75
CA LEU A 240 -25.48 -23.10 -7.93
C LEU A 240 -26.10 -23.78 -9.16
N ALA A 241 -26.91 -24.82 -8.95
CA ALA A 241 -27.57 -25.56 -10.04
C ALA A 241 -28.77 -24.83 -10.65
N LEU A 242 -29.19 -23.69 -10.06
CA LEU A 242 -30.33 -22.90 -10.51
C LEU A 242 -29.91 -21.90 -11.60
N GLU A 243 -30.88 -21.50 -12.42
CA GLU A 243 -30.75 -20.35 -13.32
C GLU A 243 -30.54 -19.05 -12.55
N ASP A 244 -29.90 -18.05 -13.18
CA ASP A 244 -29.45 -16.80 -12.53
C ASP A 244 -30.52 -16.13 -11.65
N ARG A 245 -31.75 -15.99 -12.16
CA ARG A 245 -32.84 -15.34 -11.41
C ARG A 245 -33.22 -16.13 -10.15
N ALA A 246 -33.34 -17.45 -10.26
CA ALA A 246 -33.65 -18.33 -9.14
C ALA A 246 -32.48 -18.40 -8.15
N ARG A 247 -31.24 -18.36 -8.65
CA ARG A 247 -30.03 -18.27 -7.85
C ARG A 247 -30.02 -17.00 -7.01
N ALA A 248 -30.19 -15.84 -7.64
CA ALA A 248 -30.27 -14.55 -6.95
C ALA A 248 -31.40 -14.52 -5.91
N GLN A 249 -32.59 -15.06 -6.24
CA GLN A 249 -33.71 -15.16 -5.29
C GLN A 249 -33.39 -16.05 -4.09
N GLY A 250 -32.69 -17.18 -4.30
CA GLY A 250 -32.24 -18.05 -3.22
C GLY A 250 -31.24 -17.35 -2.29
N LEU A 251 -30.31 -16.58 -2.85
CA LEU A 251 -29.36 -15.78 -2.07
C LEU A 251 -30.05 -14.67 -1.27
N LEU A 252 -31.04 -13.98 -1.87
CA LEU A 252 -31.88 -13.02 -1.15
C LEU A 252 -32.56 -13.70 0.05
N ASN A 253 -33.23 -14.82 -0.17
CA ASN A 253 -33.96 -15.55 0.88
C ASN A 253 -33.03 -16.00 2.01
N TYR A 254 -31.83 -16.48 1.66
CA TYR A 254 -30.81 -16.82 2.64
C TYR A 254 -30.41 -15.59 3.47
N LEU A 255 -30.11 -14.45 2.82
CA LEU A 255 -29.58 -13.28 3.51
C LEU A 255 -30.62 -12.61 4.41
N ILE A 256 -31.89 -12.50 4.00
CA ILE A 256 -32.96 -11.95 4.85
C ILE A 256 -33.30 -12.85 6.05
N SER A 257 -33.00 -14.16 5.95
CA SER A 257 -33.15 -15.10 7.06
C SER A 257 -31.94 -15.06 8.00
N ALA A 258 -30.75 -14.85 7.46
CA ALA A 258 -29.50 -14.83 8.21
C ALA A 258 -29.20 -13.50 8.91
N CYS A 259 -29.69 -12.38 8.36
CA CYS A 259 -29.30 -11.03 8.80
C CYS A 259 -30.51 -10.11 9.00
N ALA A 260 -30.56 -9.44 10.16
CA ALA A 260 -31.45 -8.32 10.41
C ALA A 260 -30.81 -6.99 9.97
N TYR A 261 -31.58 -6.12 9.34
CA TYR A 261 -31.14 -4.76 9.02
C TYR A 261 -31.18 -3.84 10.26
N GLU A 262 -30.09 -3.11 10.50
CA GLU A 262 -30.00 -2.07 11.52
C GLU A 262 -29.39 -0.80 10.90
N LYS A 263 -30.13 0.32 10.92
CA LYS A 263 -29.78 1.57 10.22
C LYS A 263 -28.37 2.10 10.53
N ASP A 264 -27.91 1.93 11.76
CA ASP A 264 -26.59 2.34 12.24
C ASP A 264 -25.76 1.12 12.70
N GLY A 265 -26.03 -0.04 12.10
CA GLY A 265 -25.37 -1.31 12.39
C GLY A 265 -23.96 -1.42 11.80
N PRO A 266 -23.28 -2.55 12.02
CA PRO A 266 -21.96 -2.77 11.47
C PRO A 266 -21.97 -2.96 9.94
N LYS A 267 -20.88 -2.53 9.30
CA LYS A 267 -20.75 -2.26 7.85
C LYS A 267 -20.03 -3.33 7.03
N THR A 268 -20.04 -4.58 7.51
CA THR A 268 -19.18 -5.64 6.93
C THR A 268 -19.98 -6.83 6.43
N ALA A 269 -19.45 -7.55 5.45
CA ALA A 269 -20.01 -8.85 5.07
C ALA A 269 -19.97 -9.84 6.24
N TRP A 270 -18.95 -9.73 7.11
CA TRP A 270 -18.85 -10.52 8.34
C TRP A 270 -20.05 -10.30 9.25
N SER A 271 -20.38 -9.04 9.55
CA SER A 271 -21.49 -8.73 10.46
C SER A 271 -22.83 -9.21 9.92
N ALA A 272 -23.02 -9.21 8.60
CA ALA A 272 -24.23 -9.75 7.98
C ALA A 272 -24.27 -11.29 7.97
N LEU A 273 -23.20 -11.98 7.56
CA LEU A 273 -23.21 -13.44 7.35
C LEU A 273 -22.89 -14.25 8.61
N ILE A 274 -22.19 -13.66 9.58
CA ILE A 274 -21.72 -14.31 10.80
C ILE A 274 -22.46 -13.78 12.03
N ASP A 275 -22.45 -12.46 12.25
CA ASP A 275 -23.06 -11.87 13.44
C ASP A 275 -24.59 -11.71 13.32
N GLY A 276 -25.11 -11.74 12.08
CA GLY A 276 -26.54 -11.70 11.75
C GLY A 276 -27.20 -10.33 11.86
N LYS A 277 -26.40 -9.25 11.90
CA LYS A 277 -26.88 -7.86 11.99
C LYS A 277 -25.94 -6.91 11.25
N ALA A 278 -26.49 -6.11 10.35
CA ALA A 278 -25.71 -5.16 9.58
C ALA A 278 -26.55 -4.00 9.05
N ASP A 279 -25.87 -2.92 8.68
CA ASP A 279 -26.48 -1.83 7.92
C ASP A 279 -26.54 -2.14 6.41
N SER A 280 -26.88 -1.15 5.59
CA SER A 280 -26.98 -1.34 4.15
C SER A 280 -25.64 -1.66 3.47
N GLU A 281 -24.53 -1.14 3.98
CA GLU A 281 -23.20 -1.46 3.48
C GLU A 281 -22.84 -2.91 3.77
N GLY A 282 -23.01 -3.36 5.02
CA GLY A 282 -22.71 -4.74 5.39
C GLY A 282 -23.59 -5.76 4.67
N ILE A 283 -24.87 -5.47 4.49
CA ILE A 283 -25.79 -6.33 3.73
C ILE A 283 -25.42 -6.36 2.24
N ALA A 284 -25.08 -5.23 1.62
CA ALA A 284 -24.69 -5.18 0.21
C ALA A 284 -23.37 -5.93 -0.04
N LEU A 285 -22.40 -5.83 0.88
CA LEU A 285 -21.14 -6.59 0.83
C LEU A 285 -21.37 -8.10 1.01
N ALA A 286 -22.27 -8.50 1.90
CA ALA A 286 -22.63 -9.90 2.05
C ALA A 286 -23.31 -10.46 0.81
N PHE A 287 -24.22 -9.71 0.19
CA PHE A 287 -24.85 -10.15 -1.07
C PHE A 287 -23.83 -10.26 -2.20
N LYS A 288 -22.89 -9.31 -2.30
CA LYS A 288 -21.76 -9.40 -3.24
C LYS A 288 -20.92 -10.66 -3.01
N ALA A 289 -20.52 -10.94 -1.77
CA ALA A 289 -19.75 -12.15 -1.42
C ALA A 289 -20.50 -13.45 -1.77
N LEU A 290 -21.81 -13.49 -1.52
CA LEU A 290 -22.66 -14.62 -1.91
C LEU A 290 -22.77 -14.77 -3.43
N CYS A 291 -22.93 -13.67 -4.16
CA CYS A 291 -22.99 -13.66 -5.62
C CYS A 291 -21.68 -14.16 -6.24
N ASP A 292 -20.52 -13.75 -5.72
CA ASP A 292 -19.22 -14.20 -6.21
C ASP A 292 -19.06 -15.73 -6.10
N GLU A 293 -19.35 -16.29 -4.92
CA GLU A 293 -19.34 -17.75 -4.70
C GLU A 293 -20.41 -18.48 -5.52
N ALA A 294 -21.49 -17.78 -5.86
CA ALA A 294 -22.59 -18.28 -6.69
C ALA A 294 -22.38 -18.02 -8.19
N MET A 295 -21.21 -17.52 -8.61
CA MET A 295 -20.88 -17.18 -9.99
C MET A 295 -21.89 -16.22 -10.65
N LEU A 296 -22.36 -15.22 -9.90
CA LEU A 296 -23.18 -14.11 -10.40
C LEU A 296 -22.34 -12.84 -10.39
N GLU A 297 -22.20 -12.21 -11.55
CA GLU A 297 -21.54 -10.91 -11.66
C GLU A 297 -22.35 -9.87 -10.87
N CYS A 298 -21.75 -9.33 -9.83
CA CYS A 298 -22.39 -8.40 -8.90
C CYS A 298 -21.44 -7.27 -8.55
N VAL A 299 -21.96 -6.05 -8.40
CA VAL A 299 -21.23 -4.86 -7.97
C VAL A 299 -21.98 -4.23 -6.81
N VAL A 300 -21.25 -3.83 -5.76
CA VAL A 300 -21.80 -3.00 -4.69
C VAL A 300 -21.84 -1.55 -5.18
N VAL A 301 -23.00 -0.93 -5.08
CA VAL A 301 -23.22 0.48 -5.43
C VAL A 301 -23.16 1.32 -4.17
N GLU A 302 -22.25 2.28 -4.14
CA GLU A 302 -22.33 3.40 -3.21
C GLU A 302 -23.18 4.51 -3.84
N GLY A 303 -24.20 4.96 -3.11
CA GLY A 303 -25.02 6.08 -3.54
C GLY A 303 -25.82 6.67 -2.40
N ARG A 304 -27.02 7.16 -2.74
CA ARG A 304 -27.94 7.75 -1.78
C ARG A 304 -29.33 7.16 -1.95
N TYR A 305 -29.96 6.85 -0.82
CA TYR A 305 -31.37 6.55 -0.70
C TYR A 305 -32.04 7.64 0.13
N ASN A 306 -33.08 8.30 -0.40
CA ASN A 306 -33.76 9.42 0.28
C ASN A 306 -32.79 10.46 0.87
N LYS A 307 -31.78 10.85 0.08
CA LYS A 307 -30.72 11.82 0.43
C LYS A 307 -29.73 11.37 1.52
N GLN A 308 -29.85 10.16 2.05
CA GLN A 308 -28.89 9.57 3.00
C GLN A 308 -27.96 8.61 2.25
N GLN A 309 -26.71 8.50 2.69
CA GLN A 309 -25.78 7.53 2.13
C GLN A 309 -26.36 6.13 2.28
N HIS A 310 -26.31 5.35 1.21
CA HIS A 310 -26.90 4.01 1.17
C HIS A 310 -26.16 3.13 0.17
N TYR A 311 -26.20 1.83 0.42
CA TYR A 311 -25.51 0.83 -0.38
C TYR A 311 -26.49 -0.26 -0.81
N TRP A 312 -26.37 -0.68 -2.06
CA TRP A 312 -27.15 -1.77 -2.65
C TRP A 312 -26.30 -2.47 -3.71
N ASN A 313 -26.90 -3.37 -4.50
CA ASN A 313 -26.17 -4.11 -5.52
C ASN A 313 -26.76 -3.92 -6.91
N ILE A 314 -25.90 -4.00 -7.92
CA ILE A 314 -26.28 -4.30 -9.30
C ILE A 314 -25.79 -5.71 -9.60
N VAL A 315 -26.66 -6.56 -10.11
CA VAL A 315 -26.37 -7.96 -10.44
C VAL A 315 -26.76 -8.24 -11.88
N LYS A 316 -25.94 -9.04 -12.58
CA LYS A 316 -26.22 -9.47 -13.94
C LYS A 316 -27.07 -10.73 -13.93
N ILE A 317 -28.24 -10.67 -14.54
CA ILE A 317 -29.19 -11.78 -14.64
C ILE A 317 -29.54 -11.99 -16.10
N GLY A 318 -29.22 -13.16 -16.67
CA GLY A 318 -29.57 -13.46 -18.06
C GLY A 318 -28.98 -12.47 -19.08
N GLY A 319 -27.83 -11.87 -18.76
CA GLY A 319 -27.14 -10.88 -19.61
C GLY A 319 -27.50 -9.41 -19.34
N THR A 320 -28.52 -9.12 -18.52
CA THR A 320 -28.93 -7.75 -18.18
C THR A 320 -28.56 -7.40 -16.75
N TYR A 321 -28.05 -6.19 -16.52
CA TYR A 321 -27.79 -5.66 -15.18
C TYR A 321 -29.10 -5.17 -14.55
N VAL A 322 -29.35 -5.56 -13.31
CA VAL A 322 -30.54 -5.15 -12.55
C VAL A 322 -30.17 -4.84 -11.10
N HIS A 323 -30.92 -3.95 -10.48
CA HIS A 323 -30.72 -3.52 -9.10
C HIS A 323 -31.34 -4.47 -8.08
N ALA A 324 -30.65 -4.65 -6.96
CA ALA A 324 -31.11 -5.38 -5.79
C ALA A 324 -30.70 -4.65 -4.50
N ASP A 325 -31.68 -4.16 -3.74
CA ASP A 325 -31.49 -3.57 -2.42
C ASP A 325 -32.01 -4.52 -1.35
N ILE A 326 -31.13 -5.42 -0.92
CA ILE A 326 -31.46 -6.46 0.06
C ILE A 326 -31.74 -5.87 1.45
N ALA A 327 -31.08 -4.77 1.80
CA ALA A 327 -31.29 -4.09 3.09
C ALA A 327 -32.73 -3.58 3.20
N ARG A 328 -33.28 -3.06 2.10
CA ARG A 328 -34.67 -2.63 2.03
C ARG A 328 -35.69 -3.76 2.06
N VAL A 329 -35.38 -4.86 1.38
CA VAL A 329 -36.22 -6.07 1.47
C VAL A 329 -36.21 -6.60 2.91
N ALA A 330 -35.06 -6.62 3.59
CA ALA A 330 -34.94 -7.03 4.99
C ALA A 330 -35.67 -6.08 5.96
N GLU A 331 -35.59 -4.76 5.74
CA GLU A 331 -36.22 -3.76 6.62
C GLU A 331 -37.76 -3.75 6.51
N LYS A 332 -38.30 -3.84 5.30
CA LYS A 332 -39.72 -3.60 5.02
C LYS A 332 -40.50 -4.80 4.52
N GLY A 333 -39.84 -5.94 4.29
CA GLY A 333 -40.42 -7.10 3.61
C GLY A 333 -40.67 -6.90 2.11
N ALA A 334 -40.39 -5.70 1.59
CA ALA A 334 -40.50 -5.35 0.18
C ALA A 334 -39.50 -4.23 -0.17
N GLY A 335 -38.88 -4.34 -1.34
CA GLY A 335 -37.89 -3.39 -1.82
C GLY A 335 -37.48 -3.69 -3.27
N PRO A 336 -36.67 -2.82 -3.89
CA PRO A 336 -36.13 -3.07 -5.22
C PRO A 336 -35.36 -4.39 -5.27
N PHE A 337 -35.85 -5.36 -6.04
CA PHE A 337 -35.15 -6.63 -6.26
C PHE A 337 -35.30 -7.09 -7.70
N LEU A 338 -34.18 -7.15 -8.41
CA LEU A 338 -34.07 -7.42 -9.84
C LEU A 338 -34.91 -6.44 -10.69
N VAL A 339 -34.74 -5.15 -10.42
CA VAL A 339 -35.44 -4.07 -11.13
C VAL A 339 -34.47 -3.24 -12.00
N PRO A 340 -34.93 -2.65 -13.12
CA PRO A 340 -34.06 -1.83 -13.96
C PRO A 340 -33.76 -0.46 -13.34
N ASP A 341 -32.77 0.26 -13.89
CA ASP A 341 -32.41 1.64 -13.48
C ASP A 341 -33.64 2.55 -13.38
N THR A 342 -34.58 2.44 -14.32
CA THR A 342 -35.78 3.28 -14.39
C THR A 342 -36.69 3.12 -13.18
N ALA A 343 -36.70 1.95 -12.53
CA ALA A 343 -37.47 1.70 -11.31
C ALA A 343 -36.80 2.27 -10.06
N MET A 344 -35.49 2.52 -10.10
CA MET A 344 -34.73 3.13 -9.01
C MET A 344 -34.82 4.67 -9.02
N ARG A 345 -35.08 5.25 -10.20
CA ARG A 345 -35.22 6.70 -10.40
C ARG A 345 -36.39 7.21 -9.57
N ASN A 346 -36.09 7.90 -8.46
CA ASN A 346 -36.93 8.81 -7.66
C ASN A 346 -36.39 8.87 -6.23
N GLU A 347 -36.06 7.70 -5.67
CA GLU A 347 -35.59 7.56 -4.29
C GLU A 347 -34.08 7.24 -4.21
N TYR A 348 -33.47 6.81 -5.31
CA TYR A 348 -32.07 6.42 -5.38
C TYR A 348 -31.26 7.31 -6.31
N TRP A 349 -30.01 7.57 -5.92
CA TRP A 349 -29.02 8.33 -6.70
C TRP A 349 -27.65 7.67 -6.61
N TRP A 350 -27.03 7.42 -7.76
CA TRP A 350 -25.66 6.93 -7.90
C TRP A 350 -25.01 7.58 -9.14
N ASP A 351 -23.69 7.48 -9.25
CA ASP A 351 -22.97 8.00 -10.41
C ASP A 351 -23.00 6.97 -11.55
N TYR A 352 -23.87 7.16 -12.54
CA TYR A 352 -24.06 6.20 -13.64
C TYR A 352 -22.77 5.91 -14.44
N GLN A 353 -21.76 6.78 -14.40
CA GLN A 353 -20.50 6.56 -15.11
C GLN A 353 -19.61 5.53 -14.41
N ASP A 354 -19.80 5.34 -13.10
CA ASP A 354 -18.98 4.45 -12.26
C ASP A 354 -19.53 3.01 -12.21
N TYR A 355 -20.73 2.74 -12.77
CA TYR A 355 -21.41 1.45 -12.64
C TYR A 355 -22.00 0.90 -13.95
N PRO A 356 -22.22 -0.43 -14.08
CA PRO A 356 -22.92 -1.01 -15.22
C PRO A 356 -24.35 -0.49 -15.36
N THR A 357 -24.79 -0.24 -16.59
CA THR A 357 -26.14 0.24 -16.89
C THR A 357 -27.11 -0.91 -17.13
N SER A 358 -28.29 -0.86 -16.52
CA SER A 358 -29.41 -1.74 -16.91
C SER A 358 -29.89 -1.37 -18.30
N ASP A 359 -30.05 -2.35 -19.19
CA ASP A 359 -30.78 -2.14 -20.43
C ASP A 359 -32.25 -1.79 -20.08
N SER A 360 -32.74 -0.72 -20.70
CA SER A 360 -34.12 -0.28 -20.57
C SER A 360 -35.02 -1.17 -21.42
N LYS A 361 -35.47 -2.31 -20.91
CA LYS A 361 -36.61 -3.04 -21.49
C LYS A 361 -37.58 -3.53 -20.43
#